data_AF-A0A1A9C092-F1
#
_entry.id   AF-A0A1A9C092-F1
#
_cell.length_a   1.000
_cell.length_b   1.000
_cell.length_c   1.000
_cell.angle_alpha   90.00
_cell.angle_beta   90.00
_cell.angle_gamma   90.00
#
_symmetry.space_group_name_H-M   'P 1'
#
loop_
_entity.id
_entity.type
_entity.pdbx_description
1 polymer ?
#
loop_
_entity_poly.entity_id
_entity_poly.type
_entity_poly.pdbx_seq_one_letter_code
_entity_poly.pdbx_strand_id
1 'polypeptide(L)'
;MANNGQTDTAILVAMLRERAAVNVRLALVADAQQWQLHHGQVTLGDDKPEKERAWRYSTASFLELRLPGPTVAALLRGDDQDIHGLHVVAPGPPPSSASTTRLRGQQEWDRVTTPWPRTEWTINRDANTHQPGNDLLVGDGPSFLNFDQALSAFLHQRPHDSKAHRSDLWRIVLPQRAGWLSQITIGPDLLTAVVDGEALDGAVLELSWSASNDSQCIDGAGDYRFALPNGLAHDSLLMLRHAEQWLDWRHFPAPTYGRARDASVVWEQPGPELELLLANGEGQHLECKQEVPEGDSRKKMLKTIAAFASQDGGTVLIGVQDDLQVVGLPEGSNVDKQMLQVIGMIRDHLDPVPPYESRVIDHDGKKVLAIEVSGGGQMHAYRNGARPEFYVRVGPNTVPARHHEIAAGFRQTPTATAF
;
A
#
# COMPACT_ATOMS: atom_id res chain seq x y z
N MET A 1 -0.70 -15.51 16.67
CA MET A 1 0.69 -15.46 16.12
C MET A 1 0.98 -14.04 15.69
N ALA A 2 2.19 -13.53 15.91
CA ALA A 2 2.54 -12.18 15.48
C ALA A 2 2.65 -12.14 13.96
N ASN A 3 2.01 -11.15 13.32
CA ASN A 3 2.15 -10.93 11.87
C ASN A 3 3.58 -10.55 11.49
N ASN A 4 4.37 -10.06 12.45
CA ASN A 4 5.78 -9.72 12.27
C ASN A 4 6.64 -10.57 13.20
N GLY A 5 7.86 -10.88 12.77
CA GLY A 5 8.82 -11.62 13.59
C GLY A 5 10.21 -11.65 12.96
N GLN A 6 11.03 -12.57 13.45
CA GLN A 6 12.33 -12.90 12.86
C GLN A 6 12.38 -14.38 12.48
N THR A 7 13.05 -14.68 11.37
CA THR A 7 13.32 -16.04 10.91
C THR A 7 14.82 -16.21 10.73
N ASP A 8 15.38 -17.32 11.19
CA ASP A 8 16.79 -17.64 10.96
C ASP A 8 17.05 -17.78 9.46
N THR A 9 18.06 -17.09 8.96
CA THR A 9 18.43 -17.12 7.53
C THR A 9 18.76 -18.54 7.05
N ALA A 10 19.23 -19.42 7.92
CA ALA A 10 19.47 -20.83 7.61
C ALA A 10 18.19 -21.57 7.17
N ILE A 11 17.03 -21.20 7.73
CA ILE A 11 15.73 -21.76 7.32
C ILE A 11 15.42 -21.34 5.89
N LEU A 12 15.66 -20.07 5.53
CA LEU A 12 15.43 -19.55 4.18
C LEU A 12 16.35 -20.19 3.15
N VAL A 13 17.63 -20.40 3.49
CA VAL A 13 18.60 -21.13 2.67
C VAL A 13 18.13 -22.57 2.42
N ALA A 14 17.65 -23.26 3.46
CA ALA A 14 17.12 -24.62 3.32
C ALA A 14 15.88 -24.65 2.41
N MET A 15 14.93 -23.75 2.63
CA MET A 15 13.72 -23.60 1.80
C MET A 15 14.03 -23.36 0.32
N LEU A 16 15.06 -22.56 0.02
CA LEU A 16 15.51 -22.33 -1.36
C LEU A 16 16.17 -23.57 -1.95
N ARG A 17 17.05 -24.23 -1.20
CA ARG A 17 17.82 -25.40 -1.67
C ARG A 17 16.93 -26.58 -2.05
N GLU A 18 15.79 -26.75 -1.37
CA GLU A 18 14.82 -27.82 -1.65
C GLU A 18 14.01 -27.61 -2.93
N ARG A 19 14.08 -26.41 -3.54
CA ARG A 19 13.30 -26.08 -4.74
C ARG A 19 14.10 -26.36 -6.01
N ALA A 20 13.46 -27.05 -6.95
CA ALA A 20 14.05 -27.31 -8.26
C ALA A 20 14.41 -26.02 -9.01
N ALA A 21 13.51 -25.03 -8.96
CA ALA A 21 13.74 -23.70 -9.49
C ALA A 21 12.87 -22.65 -8.79
N VAL A 22 13.30 -21.39 -8.85
CA VAL A 22 12.59 -20.22 -8.31
C VAL A 22 12.69 -19.07 -9.30
N ASN A 23 11.67 -18.20 -9.31
CA ASN A 23 11.71 -16.95 -10.07
C ASN A 23 12.50 -15.91 -9.27
N VAL A 24 13.47 -15.27 -9.92
CA VAL A 24 14.41 -14.35 -9.29
C VAL A 24 14.52 -13.08 -10.11
N ARG A 25 14.46 -11.94 -9.42
CA ARG A 25 14.88 -10.65 -9.96
C ARG A 25 16.15 -10.21 -9.25
N LEU A 26 17.22 -9.98 -9.99
CA LEU A 26 18.51 -9.51 -9.47
C LEU A 26 18.79 -8.11 -10.00
N ALA A 27 19.30 -7.24 -9.14
CA ALA A 27 19.94 -6.00 -9.53
C ALA A 27 21.41 -6.08 -9.12
N LEU A 28 22.29 -5.86 -10.09
CA LEU A 28 23.73 -5.96 -9.97
C LEU A 28 24.35 -4.60 -10.25
N VAL A 29 25.39 -4.24 -9.50
CA VAL A 29 26.18 -3.03 -9.70
C VAL A 29 27.60 -3.42 -10.06
N ALA A 30 28.18 -2.75 -11.05
CA ALA A 30 29.55 -3.00 -11.45
C ALA A 30 30.52 -2.50 -10.37
N ASP A 31 31.44 -3.36 -9.94
CA ASP A 31 32.61 -2.99 -9.13
C ASP A 31 33.87 -3.55 -9.81
N ALA A 32 34.65 -2.65 -10.40
CA ALA A 32 35.81 -2.98 -11.23
C ALA A 32 35.51 -4.02 -12.35
N GLN A 33 35.97 -5.26 -12.20
CA GLN A 33 35.76 -6.38 -13.15
C GLN A 33 34.67 -7.36 -12.68
N GLN A 34 33.96 -7.05 -11.60
CA GLN A 34 32.99 -7.94 -10.96
C GLN A 34 31.60 -7.30 -10.90
N TRP A 35 30.57 -8.12 -10.70
CA TRP A 35 29.19 -7.67 -10.55
C TRP A 35 28.71 -7.94 -9.13
N GLN A 36 28.60 -6.90 -8.31
CA GLN A 36 28.11 -7.03 -6.95
C GLN A 36 26.59 -7.15 -6.93
N LEU A 37 26.08 -8.12 -6.16
CA LEU A 37 24.66 -8.23 -5.88
C LEU A 37 24.19 -7.06 -5.01
N HIS A 38 23.34 -6.20 -5.58
CA HIS A 38 22.76 -5.07 -4.89
C HIS A 38 21.35 -5.37 -4.35
N HIS A 39 20.55 -6.14 -5.09
CA HIS A 39 19.22 -6.56 -4.64
C HIS A 39 18.84 -7.89 -5.29
N GLY A 40 18.22 -8.77 -4.52
CA GLY A 40 17.61 -10.01 -4.97
C GLY A 40 16.19 -10.15 -4.47
N GLN A 41 15.23 -10.30 -5.38
CA GLN A 41 13.85 -10.67 -5.07
C GLN A 41 13.60 -12.10 -5.53
N VAL A 42 13.08 -12.95 -4.64
CA VAL A 42 12.74 -14.34 -4.95
C VAL A 42 11.26 -14.58 -4.70
N THR A 43 10.57 -15.19 -5.66
CA THR A 43 9.17 -15.62 -5.50
C THR A 43 9.09 -17.15 -5.47
N LEU A 44 8.55 -17.68 -4.37
CA LEU A 44 8.52 -19.11 -4.03
C LEU A 44 7.24 -19.83 -4.47
N GLY A 45 6.46 -19.31 -5.42
CA GLY A 45 5.10 -19.82 -5.68
C GLY A 45 4.62 -19.87 -7.12
N ASP A 46 5.47 -19.70 -8.12
CA ASP A 46 5.02 -19.71 -9.52
C ASP A 46 5.71 -20.78 -10.37
N ASP A 47 4.93 -21.78 -10.79
CA ASP A 47 5.35 -22.78 -11.77
C ASP A 47 5.37 -22.24 -13.20
N LYS A 48 4.69 -21.10 -13.45
CA LYS A 48 4.70 -20.44 -14.74
C LYS A 48 6.02 -19.68 -14.92
N PRO A 49 6.79 -19.96 -15.98
CA PRO A 49 7.98 -19.17 -16.27
C PRO A 49 7.56 -17.73 -16.58
N GLU A 50 8.03 -16.78 -15.77
CA GLU A 50 8.06 -15.38 -16.19
C GLU A 50 8.95 -15.27 -17.44
N LYS A 51 8.61 -14.37 -18.37
CA LYS A 51 9.49 -14.11 -19.52
C LYS A 51 10.83 -13.62 -18.98
N GLU A 52 11.89 -14.32 -19.33
CA GLU A 52 13.23 -13.87 -19.01
C GLU A 52 13.44 -12.45 -19.56
N ARG A 53 13.94 -11.57 -18.70
CA ARG A 53 14.19 -10.17 -19.02
C ARG A 53 15.54 -9.77 -18.47
N ALA A 54 16.35 -9.15 -19.30
CA ALA A 54 17.65 -8.64 -18.91
C ALA A 54 17.83 -7.22 -19.43
N TRP A 55 18.16 -6.29 -18.53
CA TRP A 55 18.64 -4.95 -18.88
C TRP A 55 20.11 -4.85 -18.51
N ARG A 56 20.94 -4.44 -19.47
CA ARG A 56 22.40 -4.34 -19.30
C ARG A 56 22.84 -2.91 -19.59
N TYR A 57 23.61 -2.37 -18.66
CA TYR A 57 24.21 -1.04 -18.70
C TYR A 57 25.69 -1.15 -18.33
N SER A 58 26.46 -0.08 -18.52
CA SER A 58 27.88 -0.06 -18.18
C SER A 58 28.13 -0.20 -16.67
N THR A 59 27.23 0.30 -15.82
CA THR A 59 27.38 0.34 -14.36
C THR A 59 26.39 -0.54 -13.61
N ALA A 60 25.39 -1.11 -14.30
CA ALA A 60 24.33 -1.90 -13.68
C ALA A 60 23.79 -2.99 -14.61
N SER A 61 23.30 -4.08 -14.02
CA SER A 61 22.53 -5.09 -14.76
C SER A 61 21.33 -5.55 -13.94
N PHE A 62 20.18 -5.66 -14.59
CA PHE A 62 18.93 -6.12 -14.00
C PHE A 62 18.50 -7.40 -14.70
N LEU A 63 18.28 -8.46 -13.94
CA LEU A 63 18.01 -9.80 -14.47
C LEU A 63 16.71 -10.32 -13.85
N GLU A 64 15.83 -10.87 -14.66
CA GLU A 64 14.62 -11.58 -14.26
C GLU A 64 14.70 -12.96 -14.91
N LEU A 65 14.93 -13.96 -14.08
CA LEU A 65 15.37 -15.29 -14.49
C LEU A 65 14.66 -16.35 -13.66
N ARG A 66 14.60 -17.58 -14.19
CA ARG A 66 14.26 -18.77 -13.42
C ARG A 66 15.53 -19.53 -13.09
N LEU A 67 15.94 -19.53 -11.83
CA LEU A 67 17.21 -20.11 -11.38
C LEU A 67 17.00 -21.36 -10.51
N PRO A 68 17.93 -22.33 -10.51
CA PRO A 68 17.89 -23.42 -9.55
C PRO A 68 17.91 -22.90 -8.11
N GLY A 69 17.05 -23.46 -7.26
CA GLY A 69 17.00 -23.10 -5.84
C GLY A 69 18.35 -23.16 -5.12
N PRO A 70 19.18 -24.20 -5.35
CA PRO A 70 20.54 -24.28 -4.80
C PRO A 70 21.47 -23.11 -5.20
N THR A 71 21.36 -22.60 -6.43
CA THR A 71 22.16 -21.45 -6.90
C THR A 71 21.80 -20.18 -6.12
N VAL A 72 20.51 -19.95 -5.92
CA VAL A 72 20.01 -18.80 -5.15
C VAL A 72 20.35 -18.93 -3.66
N ALA A 73 20.27 -20.16 -3.12
CA ALA A 73 20.68 -20.46 -1.76
C ALA A 73 22.19 -20.21 -1.53
N ALA A 74 23.03 -20.47 -2.54
CA ALA A 74 24.46 -20.17 -2.50
C ALA A 74 24.71 -18.65 -2.45
N LEU A 75 24.09 -17.88 -3.36
CA LEU A 75 24.16 -16.41 -3.31
C LEU A 75 23.68 -15.85 -1.97
N LEU A 76 22.58 -16.39 -1.43
CA LEU A 76 22.04 -15.96 -0.14
C LEU A 76 23.03 -16.19 1.00
N ARG A 77 23.87 -17.24 0.94
CA ARG A 77 24.92 -17.53 1.94
C ARG A 77 26.16 -16.65 1.80
N GLY A 78 26.29 -15.88 0.73
CA GLY A 78 27.50 -15.13 0.41
C GLY A 78 28.47 -15.87 -0.51
N ASP A 79 28.03 -16.91 -1.21
CA ASP A 79 28.85 -17.61 -2.20
C ASP A 79 28.66 -16.97 -3.59
N ASP A 80 29.76 -16.63 -4.27
CA ASP A 80 29.74 -16.08 -5.63
C ASP A 80 29.19 -17.09 -6.64
N GLN A 81 28.45 -16.63 -7.66
CA GLN A 81 27.86 -17.49 -8.70
C GLN A 81 27.98 -16.88 -10.09
N ASP A 82 28.14 -17.72 -11.11
CA ASP A 82 28.04 -17.29 -12.51
C ASP A 82 26.58 -17.34 -12.97
N ILE A 83 26.00 -16.18 -13.28
CA ILE A 83 24.58 -16.03 -13.62
C ILE A 83 24.47 -15.26 -14.93
N HIS A 84 23.87 -15.89 -15.94
CA HIS A 84 23.55 -15.25 -17.22
C HIS A 84 24.77 -14.56 -17.89
N GLY A 85 25.94 -15.21 -17.78
CA GLY A 85 27.22 -14.75 -18.32
C GLY A 85 27.95 -13.71 -17.46
N LEU A 86 27.49 -13.44 -16.25
CA LEU A 86 28.08 -12.49 -15.30
C LEU A 86 28.58 -13.23 -14.06
N HIS A 87 29.78 -12.89 -13.61
CA HIS A 87 30.29 -13.36 -12.32
C HIS A 87 29.73 -12.49 -11.20
N VAL A 88 28.72 -13.01 -10.50
CA VAL A 88 27.99 -12.30 -9.44
C VAL A 88 28.65 -12.55 -8.09
N VAL A 89 29.14 -11.47 -7.50
CA VAL A 89 29.73 -11.46 -6.16
C VAL A 89 28.62 -11.19 -5.15
N ALA A 90 28.41 -12.14 -4.25
CA ALA A 90 27.48 -11.94 -3.16
C ALA A 90 28.16 -11.07 -2.08
N PRO A 91 27.48 -10.06 -1.50
CA PRO A 91 28.02 -9.40 -0.31
C PRO A 91 28.21 -10.46 0.79
N GLY A 92 29.13 -10.18 1.72
CA GLY A 92 29.53 -11.11 2.79
C GLY A 92 28.36 -11.77 3.55
N PRO A 93 28.66 -12.74 4.43
CA PRO A 93 27.65 -13.65 4.95
C PRO A 93 26.42 -12.89 5.46
N PRO A 94 25.20 -13.33 5.11
CA PRO A 94 24.00 -12.61 5.47
C PRO A 94 23.89 -12.49 7.00
N PRO A 95 23.15 -11.48 7.50
CA PRO A 95 22.70 -11.47 8.88
C PRO A 95 22.10 -12.81 9.29
N SER A 96 22.26 -13.19 10.55
CA SER A 96 21.73 -14.46 11.10
C SER A 96 20.20 -14.52 11.13
N SER A 97 19.51 -13.40 10.90
CA SER A 97 18.05 -13.34 10.87
C SER A 97 17.53 -12.45 9.76
N ALA A 98 16.37 -12.82 9.25
CA ALA A 98 15.53 -12.04 8.35
C ALA A 98 14.29 -11.55 9.09
N SER A 99 13.84 -10.33 8.81
CA SER A 99 12.52 -9.87 9.25
C SER A 99 11.46 -10.65 8.48
N THR A 100 10.49 -11.24 9.19
CA THR A 100 9.35 -11.92 8.57
C THR A 100 8.07 -11.12 8.79
N THR A 101 7.27 -11.02 7.74
CA THR A 101 5.95 -10.37 7.77
C THR A 101 4.93 -11.25 7.05
N ARG A 102 3.79 -11.52 7.69
CA ARG A 102 2.64 -12.19 7.08
C ARG A 102 1.60 -11.14 6.70
N LEU A 103 1.29 -11.06 5.42
CA LEU A 103 0.45 -10.04 4.81
C LEU A 103 -0.85 -10.67 4.30
N ARG A 104 -1.99 -10.02 4.59
CA ARG A 104 -3.29 -10.43 4.04
C ARG A 104 -3.40 -10.09 2.55
N GLY A 105 -4.40 -10.63 1.87
CA GLY A 105 -4.74 -10.22 0.51
C GLY A 105 -4.99 -8.71 0.45
N GLN A 106 -4.60 -8.09 -0.66
CA GLN A 106 -4.73 -6.65 -0.92
C GLN A 106 -4.00 -5.73 0.07
N GLN A 107 -3.21 -6.27 1.00
CA GLN A 107 -2.33 -5.46 1.85
C GLN A 107 -1.12 -5.00 1.03
N GLU A 108 -1.06 -3.69 0.81
CA GLU A 108 0.15 -3.06 0.26
C GLU A 108 1.28 -3.19 1.27
N TRP A 109 2.41 -3.68 0.79
CA TRP A 109 3.67 -3.64 1.52
C TRP A 109 4.77 -3.32 0.55
N ASP A 110 5.45 -2.20 0.80
CA ASP A 110 6.59 -1.77 0.00
C ASP A 110 6.23 -1.73 -1.50
N ARG A 111 5.07 -1.07 -1.77
CA ARG A 111 4.45 -0.85 -3.09
C ARG A 111 4.10 -2.10 -3.88
N VAL A 112 4.04 -3.25 -3.20
CA VAL A 112 3.56 -4.49 -3.78
C VAL A 112 2.26 -4.87 -3.10
N THR A 113 1.26 -5.12 -3.93
CA THR A 113 -0.04 -5.64 -3.53
C THR A 113 -0.31 -6.90 -4.32
N THR A 114 -0.85 -7.92 -3.65
CA THR A 114 -1.24 -9.19 -4.26
C THR A 114 -2.69 -9.49 -3.93
N PRO A 115 -3.47 -10.09 -4.84
CA PRO A 115 -4.83 -10.52 -4.53
C PRO A 115 -4.88 -11.52 -3.38
N TRP A 116 -3.88 -12.41 -3.31
CA TRP A 116 -3.74 -13.41 -2.26
C TRP A 116 -2.78 -12.97 -1.13
N PRO A 117 -2.95 -13.52 0.08
CA PRO A 117 -2.01 -13.41 1.18
C PRO A 117 -0.61 -13.93 0.84
N ARG A 118 0.39 -13.46 1.59
CA ARG A 118 1.78 -13.88 1.40
C ARG A 118 2.59 -13.76 2.67
N THR A 119 3.65 -14.57 2.76
CA THR A 119 4.72 -14.38 3.73
C THR A 119 5.90 -13.75 3.03
N GLU A 120 6.43 -12.68 3.59
CA GLU A 120 7.63 -12.02 3.09
C GLU A 120 8.75 -12.08 4.13
N TRP A 121 9.96 -12.34 3.65
CA TRP A 121 11.19 -12.20 4.41
C TRP A 121 12.07 -11.13 3.79
N THR A 122 12.64 -10.28 4.63
CA THR A 122 13.53 -9.20 4.22
C THR A 122 14.86 -9.30 4.96
N ILE A 123 15.96 -9.24 4.23
CA ILE A 123 17.32 -9.17 4.77
C ILE A 123 17.93 -7.87 4.28
N ASN A 124 18.34 -7.01 5.22
CA ASN A 124 18.92 -5.71 4.90
C ASN A 124 20.40 -5.84 4.52
N ARG A 125 20.85 -4.96 3.63
CA ARG A 125 22.26 -4.75 3.31
C ARG A 125 22.98 -4.11 4.49
N ASP A 126 24.29 -4.33 4.53
CA ASP A 126 25.17 -3.53 5.38
C ASP A 126 25.13 -2.06 4.91
N ALA A 127 25.03 -1.13 5.86
CA ALA A 127 25.03 0.30 5.57
C ALA A 127 26.31 0.77 4.85
N ASN A 128 27.41 0.02 5.01
CA ASN A 128 28.70 0.33 4.39
C ASN A 128 28.85 -0.19 2.96
N THR A 129 27.84 -0.88 2.40
CA THR A 129 27.91 -1.42 1.03
C THR A 129 27.97 -0.28 0.02
N HIS A 130 28.77 -0.43 -1.05
CA HIS A 130 28.90 0.57 -2.10
C HIS A 130 27.52 0.89 -2.71
N GLN A 131 27.17 2.17 -2.73
CA GLN A 131 25.93 2.63 -3.35
C GLN A 131 26.18 2.97 -4.82
N PRO A 132 25.28 2.57 -5.72
CA PRO A 132 25.39 2.91 -7.13
C PRO A 132 25.34 4.43 -7.31
N GLY A 133 26.09 4.94 -8.27
CA GLY A 133 26.13 6.36 -8.60
C GLY A 133 24.79 6.88 -9.18
N ASN A 134 24.66 8.20 -9.21
CA ASN A 134 23.49 8.90 -9.77
C ASN A 134 23.61 9.15 -11.28
N ASP A 135 24.36 8.31 -11.98
CA ASP A 135 24.63 8.47 -13.40
C ASP A 135 23.47 7.98 -14.27
N LEU A 136 23.35 8.58 -15.45
CA LEU A 136 22.38 8.18 -16.46
C LEU A 136 22.65 6.74 -16.92
N LEU A 137 21.62 5.89 -16.89
CA LEU A 137 21.68 4.53 -17.39
C LEU A 137 21.20 4.51 -18.85
N VAL A 138 22.12 4.23 -19.77
CA VAL A 138 21.86 4.05 -21.21
C VAL A 138 22.48 2.72 -21.64
N GLY A 139 21.70 1.85 -22.26
CA GLY A 139 22.12 0.48 -22.58
C GLY A 139 21.03 -0.29 -23.33
N ASP A 140 21.00 -1.62 -23.17
CA ASP A 140 20.08 -2.50 -23.91
C ASP A 140 18.62 -2.45 -23.40
N GLY A 141 18.41 -1.85 -22.22
CA GLY A 141 17.08 -1.58 -21.64
C GLY A 141 16.61 -0.13 -21.88
N PRO A 142 15.46 0.26 -21.30
CA PRO A 142 15.03 1.66 -21.29
C PRO A 142 16.07 2.57 -20.63
N SER A 143 16.11 3.85 -21.02
CA SER A 143 17.00 4.83 -20.40
C SER A 143 16.41 5.35 -19.08
N PHE A 144 17.24 5.47 -18.06
CA PHE A 144 16.85 5.97 -16.73
C PHE A 144 17.81 7.03 -16.22
N LEU A 145 17.29 7.98 -15.44
CA LEU A 145 18.05 9.08 -14.85
C LEU A 145 19.10 8.60 -13.85
N ASN A 146 18.82 7.51 -13.15
CA ASN A 146 19.70 6.89 -12.16
C ASN A 146 19.31 5.42 -11.90
N PHE A 147 20.11 4.75 -11.08
CA PHE A 147 19.91 3.35 -10.69
C PHE A 147 18.57 3.10 -9.99
N ASP A 148 18.16 3.97 -9.05
CA ASP A 148 16.92 3.76 -8.30
C ASP A 148 15.68 3.80 -9.18
N GLN A 149 15.66 4.69 -10.18
CA GLN A 149 14.58 4.76 -11.16
C GLN A 149 14.53 3.48 -11.99
N ALA A 150 15.69 2.96 -12.41
CA ALA A 150 15.78 1.70 -13.15
C ALA A 150 15.35 0.50 -12.30
N LEU A 151 15.80 0.42 -11.05
CA LEU A 151 15.42 -0.62 -10.08
C LEU A 151 13.91 -0.60 -9.83
N SER A 152 13.35 0.57 -9.52
CA SER A 152 11.93 0.78 -9.31
C SER A 152 11.11 0.34 -10.54
N ALA A 153 11.54 0.75 -11.74
CA ALA A 153 10.90 0.36 -13.00
C ALA A 153 10.97 -1.16 -13.24
N PHE A 154 12.11 -1.77 -12.94
CA PHE A 154 12.33 -3.19 -13.15
C PHE A 154 11.44 -4.04 -12.24
N LEU A 155 11.35 -3.66 -10.95
CA LEU A 155 10.59 -4.41 -9.95
C LEU A 155 9.07 -4.18 -10.03
N HIS A 156 8.63 -2.94 -10.27
CA HIS A 156 7.22 -2.54 -10.07
C HIS A 156 6.48 -2.13 -11.36
N GLN A 157 7.16 -2.11 -12.52
CA GLN A 157 6.63 -1.77 -13.84
C GLN A 157 6.07 -0.34 -14.03
N ARG A 158 5.56 0.36 -13.00
CA ARG A 158 5.31 1.83 -12.86
C ARG A 158 4.50 2.13 -11.57
N PRO A 159 4.57 3.36 -11.00
CA PRO A 159 5.36 4.51 -11.42
C PRO A 159 6.84 4.42 -11.02
N HIS A 160 7.67 5.22 -11.68
CA HIS A 160 9.11 5.28 -11.47
C HIS A 160 9.45 6.17 -10.27
N ASP A 161 10.22 5.67 -9.31
CA ASP A 161 10.66 6.45 -8.16
C ASP A 161 12.18 6.61 -8.13
N SER A 162 12.64 7.85 -8.28
CA SER A 162 14.06 8.23 -8.19
C SER A 162 14.62 8.17 -6.76
N LYS A 163 13.79 7.84 -5.76
CA LYS A 163 14.14 7.71 -4.34
C LYS A 163 13.78 6.34 -3.78
N ALA A 164 13.69 5.32 -4.64
CA ALA A 164 13.33 3.97 -4.22
C ALA A 164 14.30 3.35 -3.19
N HIS A 165 15.44 3.99 -2.92
CA HIS A 165 16.50 3.65 -1.94
C HIS A 165 16.16 2.46 -1.06
N ARG A 166 16.38 1.26 -1.59
CA ARG A 166 16.03 -0.01 -0.96
C ARG A 166 17.15 -0.43 -0.03
N SER A 167 16.88 -0.53 1.27
CA SER A 167 17.87 -1.07 2.21
C SER A 167 17.96 -2.60 2.15
N ASP A 168 17.01 -3.28 1.53
CA ASP A 168 16.94 -4.73 1.47
C ASP A 168 17.85 -5.34 0.40
N LEU A 169 18.75 -6.22 0.85
CA LEU A 169 19.55 -7.09 -0.02
C LEU A 169 18.68 -8.17 -0.63
N TRP A 170 17.89 -8.84 0.22
CA TRP A 170 17.01 -9.92 -0.20
C TRP A 170 15.58 -9.67 0.23
N ARG A 171 14.66 -9.87 -0.71
CA ARG A 171 13.22 -10.02 -0.46
C ARG A 171 12.77 -11.37 -0.96
N ILE A 172 12.33 -12.24 -0.06
CA ILE A 172 11.84 -13.57 -0.40
C ILE A 172 10.34 -13.58 -0.13
N VAL A 173 9.54 -13.96 -1.12
CA VAL A 173 8.08 -13.93 -1.08
C VAL A 173 7.54 -15.34 -1.26
N LEU A 174 6.75 -15.82 -0.31
CA LEU A 174 5.97 -17.04 -0.41
C LEU A 174 4.48 -16.69 -0.55
N PRO A 175 3.89 -16.86 -1.75
CA PRO A 175 2.43 -16.82 -1.92
C PRO A 175 1.75 -17.83 -1.00
N GLN A 176 0.70 -17.40 -0.30
CA GLN A 176 -0.13 -18.26 0.56
C GLN A 176 -1.48 -18.47 -0.15
N ARG A 177 -1.55 -19.47 -1.03
CA ARG A 177 -2.70 -19.73 -1.91
C ARG A 177 -3.73 -20.72 -1.36
N ALA A 178 -3.61 -21.12 -0.09
CA ALA A 178 -4.59 -22.03 0.54
C ALA A 178 -6.02 -21.49 0.42
N GLY A 179 -6.23 -20.20 0.71
CA GLY A 179 -7.48 -19.49 0.46
C GLY A 179 -7.33 -17.98 0.59
N TRP A 180 -8.09 -17.22 -0.19
CA TRP A 180 -8.13 -15.75 -0.15
C TRP A 180 -9.49 -15.17 -0.56
N LEU A 181 -9.70 -13.91 -0.20
CA LEU A 181 -10.89 -13.13 -0.54
C LEU A 181 -10.58 -12.30 -1.79
N SER A 182 -11.07 -12.73 -2.95
CA SER A 182 -10.77 -12.10 -4.23
C SER A 182 -11.63 -10.86 -4.49
N GLN A 183 -12.89 -10.90 -4.07
CA GLN A 183 -13.80 -9.76 -4.11
C GLN A 183 -14.79 -9.82 -2.94
N ILE A 184 -15.15 -8.66 -2.40
CA ILE A 184 -16.15 -8.49 -1.35
C ILE A 184 -17.06 -7.36 -1.78
N THR A 185 -18.34 -7.66 -1.93
CA THR A 185 -19.37 -6.70 -2.31
C THR A 185 -20.29 -6.46 -1.11
N ILE A 186 -20.40 -5.20 -0.69
CA ILE A 186 -21.20 -4.78 0.47
C ILE A 186 -22.37 -3.94 -0.04
N GLY A 187 -23.56 -4.51 0.06
CA GLY A 187 -24.84 -3.84 -0.14
C GLY A 187 -25.46 -3.36 1.18
N PRO A 188 -26.65 -2.75 1.14
CA PRO A 188 -27.34 -2.24 2.32
C PRO A 188 -27.77 -3.34 3.30
N ASP A 189 -28.08 -4.54 2.80
CA ASP A 189 -28.63 -5.66 3.58
C ASP A 189 -27.89 -6.99 3.33
N LEU A 190 -26.80 -6.98 2.55
CA LEU A 190 -26.07 -8.17 2.15
C LEU A 190 -24.58 -7.90 1.97
N LEU A 191 -23.73 -8.77 2.54
CA LEU A 191 -22.32 -8.86 2.18
C LEU A 191 -22.10 -10.15 1.39
N THR A 192 -21.50 -10.05 0.20
CA THR A 192 -21.08 -11.19 -0.62
C THR A 192 -19.56 -11.22 -0.69
N ALA A 193 -18.95 -12.33 -0.28
CA ALA A 193 -17.52 -12.57 -0.36
C ALA A 193 -17.23 -13.68 -1.36
N VAL A 194 -16.41 -13.38 -2.36
CA VAL A 194 -15.86 -14.34 -3.31
C VAL A 194 -14.59 -14.92 -2.70
N VAL A 195 -14.61 -16.23 -2.46
CA VAL A 195 -13.49 -17.00 -1.89
C VAL A 195 -12.85 -17.80 -3.01
N ASP A 196 -11.54 -17.69 -3.15
CA ASP A 196 -10.71 -18.52 -4.03
C ASP A 196 -9.64 -19.24 -3.20
N GLY A 197 -9.09 -20.34 -3.71
CA GLY A 197 -8.07 -21.10 -2.96
C GLY A 197 -7.69 -22.44 -3.59
N GLU A 198 -6.50 -22.92 -3.24
CA GLU A 198 -5.97 -24.24 -3.61
C GLU A 198 -6.23 -25.31 -2.53
N ALA A 199 -6.55 -24.91 -1.30
CA ALA A 199 -6.75 -25.80 -0.16
C ALA A 199 -7.78 -25.22 0.83
N LEU A 200 -9.07 -25.37 0.49
CA LEU A 200 -10.20 -24.82 1.25
C LEU A 200 -10.93 -25.85 2.14
N ASP A 201 -10.54 -27.12 2.06
CA ASP A 201 -11.17 -28.18 2.86
C ASP A 201 -11.10 -27.86 4.35
N GLY A 202 -12.27 -27.79 5.02
CA GLY A 202 -12.36 -27.46 6.44
C GLY A 202 -12.14 -25.97 6.78
N ALA A 203 -12.09 -25.09 5.78
CA ALA A 203 -12.06 -23.66 6.00
C ALA A 203 -13.43 -23.13 6.46
N VAL A 204 -13.38 -22.04 7.23
CA VAL A 204 -14.54 -21.31 7.75
C VAL A 204 -14.40 -19.86 7.35
N LEU A 205 -15.48 -19.28 6.86
CA LEU A 205 -15.60 -17.84 6.67
C LEU A 205 -16.50 -17.27 7.76
N GLU A 206 -15.99 -16.26 8.44
CA GLU A 206 -16.59 -15.68 9.64
C GLU A 206 -16.69 -14.17 9.47
N LEU A 207 -17.87 -13.61 9.71
CA LEU A 207 -18.11 -12.18 9.84
C LEU A 207 -18.38 -11.86 11.31
N SER A 208 -17.51 -11.08 11.93
CA SER A 208 -17.61 -10.71 13.35
C SER A 208 -17.70 -9.20 13.54
N TRP A 209 -18.41 -8.77 14.58
CA TRP A 209 -18.55 -7.37 14.99
C TRP A 209 -18.67 -7.29 16.52
N SER A 210 -18.78 -6.08 17.07
CA SER A 210 -18.76 -5.85 18.53
C SER A 210 -19.84 -6.61 19.33
N ALA A 211 -21.00 -6.90 18.71
CA ALA A 211 -22.13 -7.50 19.40
C ALA A 211 -22.30 -9.00 19.14
N SER A 212 -21.79 -9.54 18.03
CA SER A 212 -21.93 -10.96 17.66
C SER A 212 -20.98 -11.33 16.50
N ASN A 213 -21.00 -12.60 16.12
CA ASN A 213 -20.45 -13.09 14.86
C ASN A 213 -21.47 -13.97 14.12
N ASP A 214 -21.22 -14.20 12.85
CA ASP A 214 -21.84 -15.21 12.01
C ASP A 214 -20.75 -15.95 11.24
N SER A 215 -20.94 -17.25 10.98
CA SER A 215 -19.94 -18.07 10.31
C SER A 215 -20.54 -19.18 9.47
N GLN A 216 -19.86 -19.52 8.38
CA GLN A 216 -20.25 -20.61 7.48
C GLN A 216 -19.02 -21.44 7.08
N CYS A 217 -19.20 -22.75 6.94
CA CYS A 217 -18.18 -23.62 6.38
C CYS A 217 -18.03 -23.34 4.88
N ILE A 218 -16.81 -23.48 4.39
CA ILE A 218 -16.47 -23.29 2.98
C ILE A 218 -16.33 -24.67 2.32
N ASP A 219 -17.08 -24.89 1.24
CA ASP A 219 -17.10 -26.16 0.48
C ASP A 219 -16.22 -26.10 -0.78
N GLY A 220 -15.54 -24.96 -1.00
CA GLY A 220 -14.68 -24.71 -2.15
C GLY A 220 -14.67 -23.24 -2.56
N ALA A 221 -14.06 -22.94 -3.70
CA ALA A 221 -14.09 -21.60 -4.27
C ALA A 221 -15.51 -21.22 -4.72
N GLY A 222 -15.92 -19.98 -4.48
CA GLY A 222 -17.26 -19.50 -4.82
C GLY A 222 -17.72 -18.31 -3.99
N ASP A 223 -19.02 -18.01 -4.10
CA ASP A 223 -19.66 -16.85 -3.46
C ASP A 223 -20.32 -17.26 -2.13
N TYR A 224 -19.96 -16.56 -1.06
CA TYR A 224 -20.49 -16.76 0.28
C TYR A 224 -21.16 -15.48 0.77
N ARG A 225 -22.28 -15.61 1.46
CA ARG A 225 -23.17 -14.46 1.79
C ARG A 225 -23.43 -14.35 3.28
N PHE A 226 -23.49 -13.11 3.76
CA PHE A 226 -23.91 -12.76 5.12
C PHE A 226 -25.05 -11.75 5.03
N ALA A 227 -26.15 -12.03 5.74
CA ALA A 227 -27.25 -11.08 5.87
C ALA A 227 -26.84 -9.92 6.78
N LEU A 228 -27.16 -8.69 6.35
CA LEU A 228 -26.89 -7.46 7.09
C LEU A 228 -28.21 -6.77 7.44
N PRO A 229 -29.06 -7.34 8.31
CA PRO A 229 -30.40 -6.79 8.58
C PRO A 229 -30.40 -5.34 9.07
N ASN A 230 -29.28 -4.86 9.61
CA ASN A 230 -29.07 -3.48 10.07
C ASN A 230 -27.88 -2.81 9.34
N GLY A 231 -27.51 -3.29 8.15
CA GLY A 231 -26.28 -2.89 7.48
C GLY A 231 -25.03 -3.52 8.10
N LEU A 232 -23.87 -3.22 7.51
CA LEU A 232 -22.58 -3.68 8.03
C LEU A 232 -22.22 -2.85 9.26
N ALA A 233 -22.03 -3.53 10.40
CA ALA A 233 -21.63 -2.87 11.63
C ALA A 233 -20.22 -2.26 11.53
N HIS A 234 -19.95 -1.17 12.25
CA HIS A 234 -18.62 -0.61 12.41
C HIS A 234 -17.62 -1.63 12.98
N ASP A 235 -16.36 -1.51 12.59
CA ASP A 235 -15.26 -2.37 13.02
C ASP A 235 -15.54 -3.86 12.81
N SER A 236 -16.28 -4.19 11.73
CA SER A 236 -16.54 -5.57 11.34
C SER A 236 -15.27 -6.22 10.79
N LEU A 237 -15.09 -7.51 11.07
CA LEU A 237 -13.99 -8.33 10.58
C LEU A 237 -14.55 -9.52 9.82
N LEU A 238 -14.27 -9.58 8.53
CA LEU A 238 -14.46 -10.77 7.70
C LEU A 238 -13.16 -11.58 7.70
N MET A 239 -13.22 -12.83 8.11
CA MET A 239 -12.06 -13.71 8.24
C MET A 239 -12.31 -15.03 7.56
N LEU A 240 -11.44 -15.38 6.63
CA LEU A 240 -11.30 -16.74 6.12
C LEU A 240 -10.22 -17.43 6.96
N ARG A 241 -10.54 -18.56 7.59
CA ARG A 241 -9.62 -19.29 8.46
C ARG A 241 -9.72 -20.80 8.26
N HIS A 242 -8.65 -21.50 8.59
CA HIS A 242 -8.63 -22.96 8.72
C HIS A 242 -8.10 -23.29 10.12
N ALA A 243 -8.92 -23.97 10.92
CA ALA A 243 -8.69 -24.14 12.36
C ALA A 243 -8.38 -22.79 13.05
N GLU A 244 -7.24 -22.71 13.77
CA GLU A 244 -6.77 -21.53 14.51
C GLU A 244 -5.91 -20.56 13.66
N GLN A 245 -5.85 -20.77 12.35
CA GLN A 245 -5.01 -19.97 11.44
C GLN A 245 -5.85 -19.21 10.43
N TRP A 246 -5.70 -17.89 10.40
CA TRP A 246 -6.26 -17.09 9.32
C TRP A 246 -5.61 -17.47 7.98
N LEU A 247 -6.42 -17.59 6.93
CA LEU A 247 -5.99 -17.71 5.54
C LEU A 247 -5.95 -16.32 4.91
N ASP A 248 -7.04 -15.55 5.02
CA ASP A 248 -7.15 -14.15 4.62
C ASP A 248 -8.19 -13.42 5.49
N TRP A 249 -8.20 -12.09 5.49
CA TRP A 249 -9.21 -11.32 6.22
C TRP A 249 -9.37 -9.91 5.64
N ARG A 250 -10.49 -9.25 5.94
CA ARG A 250 -10.69 -7.81 5.77
C ARG A 250 -11.30 -7.23 7.02
N HIS A 251 -10.74 -6.12 7.46
CA HIS A 251 -11.31 -5.30 8.52
C HIS A 251 -11.98 -4.10 7.87
N PHE A 252 -13.23 -3.86 8.26
CA PHE A 252 -14.04 -2.74 7.83
C PHE A 252 -14.15 -1.78 9.01
N PRO A 253 -13.13 -0.94 9.24
CA PRO A 253 -13.29 0.17 10.15
C PRO A 253 -14.40 1.08 9.61
N ALA A 254 -14.88 1.99 10.44
CA ALA A 254 -15.63 3.13 9.92
C ALA A 254 -14.86 3.73 8.73
N PRO A 255 -15.56 4.12 7.65
CA PRO A 255 -14.92 4.44 6.40
C PRO A 255 -13.99 5.60 6.67
N THR A 256 -12.72 5.40 6.45
CA THR A 256 -11.73 6.47 6.56
C THR A 256 -11.38 6.78 5.12
N TYR A 257 -12.13 7.69 4.49
CA TYR A 257 -11.78 8.02 3.12
C TYR A 257 -10.46 8.77 3.08
N GLY A 258 -9.75 8.63 1.98
CA GLY A 258 -8.37 9.08 1.91
C GLY A 258 -7.35 8.05 2.36
N ARG A 259 -7.68 6.75 2.32
CA ARG A 259 -6.67 5.70 2.16
C ARG A 259 -6.89 5.01 0.83
N ALA A 260 -5.82 4.48 0.23
CA ALA A 260 -5.93 3.64 -0.95
C ALA A 260 -6.98 2.55 -0.66
N ARG A 261 -8.06 2.54 -1.45
CA ARG A 261 -9.16 1.60 -1.27
C ARG A 261 -8.63 0.19 -1.52
N ASP A 262 -9.00 -0.74 -0.63
CA ASP A 262 -8.78 -2.15 -0.88
C ASP A 262 -9.55 -2.53 -2.14
N ALA A 263 -8.85 -2.79 -3.24
CA ALA A 263 -9.45 -2.98 -4.56
C ALA A 263 -10.38 -4.22 -4.63
N SER A 264 -10.29 -5.13 -3.63
CA SER A 264 -11.23 -6.24 -3.52
C SER A 264 -12.56 -5.84 -2.89
N VAL A 265 -12.69 -4.67 -2.25
CA VAL A 265 -13.90 -4.25 -1.54
C VAL A 265 -14.71 -3.26 -2.38
N VAL A 266 -15.94 -3.64 -2.72
CA VAL A 266 -16.88 -2.86 -3.54
C VAL A 266 -18.12 -2.55 -2.71
N TRP A 267 -18.49 -1.28 -2.60
CA TRP A 267 -19.72 -0.85 -1.97
C TRP A 267 -20.79 -0.60 -3.05
N GLU A 268 -21.92 -1.31 -2.99
CA GLU A 268 -22.97 -1.21 -4.03
C GLU A 268 -23.71 0.12 -4.00
N GLN A 269 -23.87 0.69 -2.80
CA GLN A 269 -24.42 2.02 -2.63
C GLN A 269 -23.38 2.91 -1.92
N PRO A 270 -23.09 4.11 -2.45
CA PRO A 270 -22.18 5.05 -1.80
C PRO A 270 -22.78 5.70 -0.53
N GLY A 271 -24.08 5.53 -0.29
CA GLY A 271 -24.86 6.17 0.80
C GLY A 271 -24.71 5.55 2.21
N PRO A 272 -24.73 4.22 2.38
CA PRO A 272 -24.48 3.58 3.69
C PRO A 272 -23.10 3.94 4.28
N GLU A 273 -22.10 4.15 3.42
CA GLU A 273 -20.76 4.59 3.81
C GLU A 273 -20.78 6.02 4.42
N LEU A 274 -21.74 6.86 4.02
CA LEU A 274 -21.93 8.20 4.60
C LEU A 274 -22.50 8.14 6.01
N GLU A 275 -23.47 7.26 6.28
CA GLU A 275 -24.00 7.09 7.64
C GLU A 275 -22.92 6.57 8.59
N LEU A 276 -22.11 5.60 8.13
CA LEU A 276 -21.03 4.99 8.90
C LEU A 276 -19.96 6.03 9.28
N LEU A 277 -19.65 6.98 8.39
CA LEU A 277 -18.79 8.13 8.68
C LEU A 277 -19.35 9.04 9.75
N LEU A 278 -20.60 9.46 9.56
CA LEU A 278 -21.22 10.48 10.39
C LEU A 278 -21.41 9.97 11.81
N ALA A 279 -21.64 8.66 12.00
CA ALA A 279 -21.71 8.03 13.31
C ALA A 279 -20.45 8.23 14.18
N ASN A 280 -19.28 8.39 13.58
CA ASN A 280 -18.03 8.65 14.30
C ASN A 280 -17.78 10.13 14.61
N GLY A 281 -18.58 11.01 14.02
CA GLY A 281 -18.45 12.46 14.13
C GLY A 281 -17.21 13.03 13.48
N GLU A 282 -17.12 14.36 13.47
CA GLU A 282 -15.92 15.05 13.03
C GLU A 282 -14.72 14.72 13.91
N GLY A 283 -13.55 14.57 13.31
CA GLY A 283 -12.38 14.14 14.05
C GLY A 283 -11.12 14.14 13.21
N GLN A 284 -10.24 13.19 13.52
CA GLN A 284 -8.92 13.12 12.91
C GLN A 284 -8.95 12.85 11.40
N HIS A 285 -10.04 12.25 10.89
CA HIS A 285 -10.15 11.82 9.49
C HIS A 285 -11.43 12.30 8.80
N LEU A 286 -12.24 13.13 9.46
CA LEU A 286 -13.48 13.66 8.91
C LEU A 286 -13.60 15.16 9.19
N GLU A 287 -13.95 15.90 8.14
CA GLU A 287 -14.33 17.31 8.16
C GLU A 287 -15.64 17.46 7.39
N CYS A 288 -16.66 18.06 8.00
CA CYS A 288 -17.92 18.36 7.32
C CYS A 288 -18.02 19.84 6.98
N LYS A 289 -18.69 20.13 5.87
CA LYS A 289 -19.04 21.47 5.42
C LYS A 289 -20.45 21.44 4.88
N GLN A 290 -21.25 22.41 5.28
CA GLN A 290 -22.62 22.52 4.78
C GLN A 290 -22.66 22.74 3.26
N GLU A 291 -21.75 23.56 2.75
CA GLU A 291 -21.64 23.95 1.34
C GLU A 291 -20.18 24.18 0.94
N VAL A 292 -19.90 24.33 -0.36
CA VAL A 292 -18.55 24.61 -0.85
C VAL A 292 -18.08 25.94 -0.25
N PRO A 293 -17.04 25.93 0.60
CA PRO A 293 -16.73 27.10 1.41
C PRO A 293 -16.01 28.18 0.62
N GLU A 294 -16.26 29.43 0.98
CA GLU A 294 -15.56 30.62 0.47
C GLU A 294 -14.73 31.31 1.55
N GLY A 295 -13.98 32.36 1.17
CA GLY A 295 -13.25 33.22 2.11
C GLY A 295 -12.34 32.47 3.06
N ASP A 296 -12.46 32.73 4.36
CA ASP A 296 -11.66 32.07 5.41
C ASP A 296 -12.07 30.63 5.67
N SER A 297 -13.33 30.26 5.43
CA SER A 297 -13.79 28.87 5.54
C SER A 297 -13.09 28.00 4.49
N ARG A 298 -12.93 28.51 3.26
CA ARG A 298 -12.13 27.87 2.20
C ARG A 298 -10.69 27.61 2.66
N LYS A 299 -10.05 28.60 3.29
CA LYS A 299 -8.67 28.46 3.78
C LYS A 299 -8.59 27.36 4.84
N LYS A 300 -9.54 27.30 5.78
CA LYS A 300 -9.60 26.26 6.82
C LYS A 300 -9.77 24.86 6.22
N MET A 301 -10.65 24.71 5.25
CA MET A 301 -10.84 23.44 4.52
C MET A 301 -9.54 23.02 3.81
N LEU A 302 -8.89 23.92 3.08
CA LEU A 302 -7.64 23.60 2.37
C LEU A 302 -6.50 23.24 3.32
N LYS A 303 -6.39 23.91 4.47
CA LYS A 303 -5.42 23.55 5.52
C LYS A 303 -5.70 22.16 6.10
N THR A 304 -6.97 21.81 6.26
CA THR A 304 -7.40 20.48 6.69
C THR A 304 -7.02 19.42 5.65
N ILE A 305 -7.27 19.67 4.37
CA ILE A 305 -6.87 18.77 3.27
C ILE A 305 -5.35 18.56 3.25
N ALA A 306 -4.56 19.64 3.42
CA ALA A 306 -3.11 19.54 3.52
C ALA A 306 -2.67 18.70 4.74
N ALA A 307 -3.34 18.87 5.89
CA ALA A 307 -3.08 18.08 7.09
C ALA A 307 -3.42 16.60 6.91
N PHE A 308 -4.59 16.28 6.32
CA PHE A 308 -4.97 14.91 5.97
C PHE A 308 -3.92 14.25 5.08
N ALA A 309 -3.51 14.91 4.00
CA ALA A 309 -2.51 14.41 3.07
C ALA A 309 -1.14 14.19 3.72
N SER A 310 -0.76 15.04 4.67
CA SER A 310 0.51 14.96 5.42
C SER A 310 0.51 13.91 6.52
N GLN A 311 -0.63 13.27 6.78
CA GLN A 311 -0.83 12.29 7.84
C GLN A 311 -1.52 11.04 7.26
N ASP A 312 -2.43 10.43 8.00
CA ASP A 312 -3.08 9.16 7.69
C ASP A 312 -4.23 9.25 6.68
N GLY A 313 -4.43 10.43 6.07
CA GLY A 313 -5.54 10.71 5.16
C GLY A 313 -6.80 11.19 5.88
N GLY A 314 -7.83 11.49 5.10
CA GLY A 314 -9.11 11.91 5.61
C GLY A 314 -10.11 12.32 4.54
N THR A 315 -11.33 12.61 4.98
CA THR A 315 -12.48 12.91 4.13
C THR A 315 -12.97 14.31 4.41
N VAL A 316 -13.23 15.07 3.35
CA VAL A 316 -14.07 16.27 3.44
C VAL A 316 -15.42 15.96 2.82
N LEU A 317 -16.48 16.07 3.62
CA LEU A 317 -17.86 15.99 3.15
C LEU A 317 -18.44 17.39 2.97
N ILE A 318 -19.06 17.63 1.82
CA ILE A 318 -19.74 18.89 1.51
C ILE A 318 -21.22 18.60 1.25
N GLY A 319 -22.11 19.27 1.97
CA GLY A 319 -23.53 18.94 2.07
C GLY A 319 -23.94 18.37 3.44
N VAL A 320 -23.09 18.53 4.46
CA VAL A 320 -23.32 18.02 5.82
C VAL A 320 -23.08 19.16 6.82
N GLN A 321 -24.00 19.37 7.75
CA GLN A 321 -23.89 20.40 8.79
C GLN A 321 -22.92 20.00 9.91
N ASP A 322 -22.51 20.96 10.73
CA ASP A 322 -21.61 20.74 11.87
C ASP A 322 -22.21 19.80 12.94
N ASP A 323 -23.54 19.64 12.98
CA ASP A 323 -24.25 18.68 13.81
C ASP A 323 -24.41 17.30 13.16
N LEU A 324 -23.69 17.06 12.05
CA LEU A 324 -23.66 15.84 11.26
C LEU A 324 -24.96 15.53 10.51
N GLN A 325 -25.90 16.48 10.44
CA GLN A 325 -27.09 16.31 9.60
C GLN A 325 -26.76 16.47 8.11
N VAL A 326 -27.18 15.49 7.31
CA VAL A 326 -27.09 15.55 5.85
C VAL A 326 -28.15 16.51 5.32
N VAL A 327 -27.70 17.64 4.77
CA VAL A 327 -28.58 18.63 4.13
C VAL A 327 -28.52 18.59 2.60
N GLY A 328 -27.45 18.00 2.07
CA GLY A 328 -27.16 17.97 0.64
C GLY A 328 -26.58 19.28 0.12
N LEU A 329 -26.03 19.22 -1.09
CA LEU A 329 -25.63 20.39 -1.86
C LEU A 329 -26.87 21.23 -2.21
N PRO A 330 -26.74 22.58 -2.33
CA PRO A 330 -27.86 23.47 -2.61
C PRO A 330 -28.72 23.01 -3.80
N GLU A 331 -30.04 23.03 -3.66
CA GLU A 331 -30.97 22.66 -4.73
C GLU A 331 -30.74 23.50 -6.00
N GLY A 332 -30.74 22.85 -7.17
CA GLY A 332 -30.46 23.50 -8.46
C GLY A 332 -28.98 23.82 -8.72
N SER A 333 -28.07 23.53 -7.78
CA SER A 333 -26.63 23.63 -8.03
C SER A 333 -26.17 22.54 -9.01
N ASN A 334 -25.25 22.92 -9.91
CA ASN A 334 -24.58 21.95 -10.76
C ASN A 334 -23.45 21.31 -9.95
N VAL A 335 -23.65 20.05 -9.56
CA VAL A 335 -22.70 19.29 -8.73
C VAL A 335 -21.33 19.17 -9.39
N ASP A 336 -21.27 18.98 -10.71
CA ASP A 336 -20.01 18.92 -11.44
C ASP A 336 -19.24 20.26 -11.35
N LYS A 337 -19.97 21.38 -11.40
CA LYS A 337 -19.37 22.71 -11.24
C LYS A 337 -18.79 22.91 -9.84
N GLN A 338 -19.51 22.47 -8.81
CA GLN A 338 -19.03 22.54 -7.42
C GLN A 338 -17.82 21.63 -7.19
N MET A 339 -17.84 20.41 -7.74
CA MET A 339 -16.70 19.50 -7.72
C MET A 339 -15.47 20.13 -8.40
N LEU A 340 -15.63 20.68 -9.61
CA LEU A 340 -14.57 21.39 -10.33
C LEU A 340 -14.03 22.60 -9.55
N GLN A 341 -14.90 23.31 -8.85
CA GLN A 341 -14.50 24.43 -7.99
C GLN A 341 -13.58 23.96 -6.85
N VAL A 342 -13.93 22.88 -6.16
CA VAL A 342 -13.10 22.31 -5.08
C VAL A 342 -11.76 21.78 -5.63
N ILE A 343 -11.79 21.08 -6.76
CA ILE A 343 -10.58 20.61 -7.48
C ILE A 343 -9.64 21.78 -7.80
N GLY A 344 -10.18 22.88 -8.33
CA GLY A 344 -9.41 24.10 -8.62
C GLY A 344 -8.79 24.70 -7.36
N MET A 345 -9.56 24.80 -6.27
CA MET A 345 -9.06 25.31 -4.99
C MET A 345 -7.88 24.49 -4.46
N ILE A 346 -7.96 23.16 -4.52
CA ILE A 346 -6.90 22.25 -4.09
C ILE A 346 -5.65 22.46 -4.94
N ARG A 347 -5.79 22.41 -6.27
CA ARG A 347 -4.66 22.52 -7.20
C ARG A 347 -3.94 23.86 -7.10
N ASP A 348 -4.68 24.94 -6.89
CA ASP A 348 -4.12 26.29 -6.91
C ASP A 348 -3.45 26.69 -5.59
N HIS A 349 -3.76 26.00 -4.48
CA HIS A 349 -3.29 26.39 -3.14
C HIS A 349 -2.53 25.31 -2.38
N LEU A 350 -2.52 24.04 -2.83
CA LEU A 350 -1.81 22.98 -2.14
C LEU A 350 -0.60 22.50 -2.93
N ASP A 351 0.54 22.35 -2.26
CA ASP A 351 1.82 22.01 -2.89
C ASP A 351 2.69 21.09 -2.00
N PRO A 352 3.11 19.91 -2.49
CA PRO A 352 2.62 19.28 -3.72
C PRO A 352 1.11 19.07 -3.69
N VAL A 353 0.47 18.95 -4.86
CA VAL A 353 -0.97 18.67 -4.92
C VAL A 353 -1.21 17.31 -4.28
N PRO A 354 -2.08 17.21 -3.25
CA PRO A 354 -2.39 15.93 -2.62
C PRO A 354 -2.96 14.91 -3.61
N PRO A 355 -2.67 13.61 -3.44
CA PRO A 355 -3.46 12.58 -4.07
C PRO A 355 -4.86 12.54 -3.43
N TYR A 356 -5.91 12.66 -4.23
CA TYR A 356 -7.30 12.55 -3.75
C TYR A 356 -8.23 11.98 -4.81
N GLU A 357 -9.35 11.41 -4.35
CA GLU A 357 -10.49 11.03 -5.18
C GLU A 357 -11.69 11.91 -4.82
N SER A 358 -12.55 12.22 -5.79
CA SER A 358 -13.78 12.96 -5.56
C SER A 358 -14.96 12.17 -6.08
N ARG A 359 -16.03 12.04 -5.30
CA ARG A 359 -17.28 11.42 -5.74
C ARG A 359 -18.51 12.10 -5.17
N VAL A 360 -19.63 11.87 -5.81
CA VAL A 360 -20.95 12.33 -5.35
C VAL A 360 -21.66 11.14 -4.71
N ILE A 361 -22.03 11.31 -3.45
CA ILE A 361 -22.86 10.37 -2.70
C ILE A 361 -24.31 10.82 -2.85
N ASP A 362 -25.19 9.90 -3.24
CA ASP A 362 -26.64 10.11 -3.16
C ASP A 362 -27.13 9.44 -1.87
N HIS A 363 -27.78 10.21 -0.99
CA HIS A 363 -28.29 9.74 0.29
C HIS A 363 -29.64 10.41 0.55
N ASP A 364 -30.71 9.62 0.60
CA ASP A 364 -32.10 10.10 0.71
C ASP A 364 -32.47 11.20 -0.28
N GLY A 365 -31.99 11.08 -1.53
CA GLY A 365 -32.23 12.07 -2.59
C GLY A 365 -31.42 13.37 -2.44
N LYS A 366 -30.59 13.47 -1.40
CA LYS A 366 -29.64 14.57 -1.20
C LYS A 366 -28.28 14.16 -1.75
N LYS A 367 -27.63 15.10 -2.46
CA LYS A 367 -26.29 14.89 -3.00
C LYS A 367 -25.25 15.44 -2.04
N VAL A 368 -24.26 14.64 -1.69
CA VAL A 368 -23.12 15.04 -0.85
C VAL A 368 -21.85 14.85 -1.68
N LEU A 369 -21.01 15.88 -1.73
CA LEU A 369 -19.70 15.78 -2.38
C LEU A 369 -18.67 15.29 -1.36
N ALA A 370 -18.04 14.16 -1.64
CA ALA A 370 -16.94 13.62 -0.85
C ALA A 370 -15.61 13.86 -1.56
N ILE A 371 -14.64 14.43 -0.83
CA ILE A 371 -13.24 14.57 -1.25
C ILE A 371 -12.39 13.69 -0.32
N GLU A 372 -11.80 12.67 -0.90
CA GLU A 372 -11.10 11.58 -0.21
C GLU A 372 -9.60 11.78 -0.37
N VAL A 373 -8.95 12.31 0.66
CA VAL A 373 -7.56 12.78 0.59
C VAL A 373 -6.62 11.68 1.05
N SER A 374 -5.89 11.10 0.11
CA SER A 374 -4.92 10.04 0.40
C SER A 374 -3.81 10.54 1.33
N GLY A 375 -3.66 9.89 2.48
CA GLY A 375 -2.55 10.13 3.40
C GLY A 375 -1.22 9.60 2.87
N GLY A 376 -0.12 10.17 3.33
CA GLY A 376 1.21 9.73 2.94
C GLY A 376 2.30 10.27 3.86
N GLY A 377 3.49 9.66 3.77
CA GLY A 377 4.66 10.06 4.56
C GLY A 377 5.30 11.40 4.16
N GLN A 378 4.69 12.16 3.24
CA GLN A 378 5.21 13.42 2.70
C GLN A 378 4.37 14.59 3.21
N MET A 379 5.03 15.69 3.60
CA MET A 379 4.34 16.94 3.94
C MET A 379 3.73 17.64 2.73
N HIS A 380 2.51 18.15 2.89
CA HIS A 380 1.80 19.02 1.96
C HIS A 380 1.61 20.41 2.57
N ALA A 381 1.90 21.46 1.80
CA ALA A 381 1.78 22.84 2.26
C ALA A 381 0.52 23.52 1.71
N TYR A 382 -0.10 24.35 2.54
CA TYR A 382 -1.01 25.40 2.08
C TYR A 382 -0.21 26.63 1.63
N ARG A 383 -0.49 27.12 0.42
CA ARG A 383 0.16 28.28 -0.18
C ARG A 383 -0.80 29.45 -0.27
N ASN A 384 -0.50 30.49 0.49
CA ASN A 384 -1.17 31.78 0.41
C ASN A 384 -0.14 32.91 0.52
N GLY A 385 0.59 33.13 -0.58
CA GLY A 385 1.71 34.06 -0.66
C GLY A 385 3.08 33.37 -0.79
N ALA A 386 4.12 34.02 -0.28
CA ALA A 386 5.51 33.61 -0.54
C ALA A 386 6.01 32.43 0.31
N ARG A 387 5.38 32.13 1.46
CA ARG A 387 5.84 31.09 2.38
C ARG A 387 4.85 29.91 2.42
N PRO A 388 5.33 28.66 2.29
CA PRO A 388 4.49 27.48 2.51
C PRO A 388 4.13 27.36 4.00
N GLU A 389 2.86 27.07 4.28
CA GLU A 389 2.36 26.81 5.62
C GLU A 389 2.03 25.33 5.78
N PHE A 390 2.56 24.67 6.81
CA PHE A 390 2.35 23.24 7.09
C PHE A 390 1.43 23.05 8.29
N TYR A 391 0.54 22.06 8.19
CA TYR A 391 -0.49 21.79 9.18
C TYR A 391 -0.57 20.30 9.51
N VAL A 392 -0.98 20.01 10.74
CA VAL A 392 -1.31 18.66 11.22
C VAL A 392 -2.68 18.68 11.89
N ARG A 393 -3.39 17.56 11.80
CA ARG A 393 -4.67 17.32 12.44
C ARG A 393 -4.43 16.67 13.80
N VAL A 394 -5.05 17.22 14.84
CA VAL A 394 -5.03 16.72 16.22
C VAL A 394 -6.48 16.68 16.71
N GLY A 395 -7.08 15.49 16.72
CA GLY A 395 -8.53 15.34 16.89
C GLY A 395 -9.27 16.09 15.76
N PRO A 396 -10.30 16.90 16.06
CA PRO A 396 -11.00 17.70 15.05
C PRO A 396 -10.27 18.99 14.66
N ASN A 397 -9.15 19.33 15.31
CA ASN A 397 -8.46 20.60 15.10
C ASN A 397 -7.33 20.49 14.10
N THR A 398 -7.22 21.48 13.20
CA THR A 398 -6.07 21.65 12.32
C THR A 398 -5.15 22.73 12.88
N VAL A 399 -3.92 22.36 13.25
CA VAL A 399 -2.95 23.25 13.91
C VAL A 399 -1.66 23.35 13.09
N PRO A 400 -0.91 24.48 13.19
CA PRO A 400 0.38 24.60 12.53
C PRO A 400 1.33 23.47 12.96
N ALA A 401 1.95 22.82 11.98
CA ALA A 401 2.89 21.73 12.23
C ALA A 401 4.14 22.26 12.94
N ARG A 402 4.61 21.52 13.94
CA ARG A 402 5.85 21.80 14.64
C ARG A 402 7.04 21.39 13.79
N HIS A 403 8.20 22.00 14.03
CA HIS A 403 9.43 21.71 13.30
C HIS A 403 9.77 20.21 13.23
N HIS A 404 9.54 19.44 14.31
CA HIS A 404 9.85 18.00 14.31
C HIS A 404 8.88 17.17 13.47
N GLU A 405 7.61 17.58 13.36
CA GLU A 405 6.57 16.93 12.54
C GLU A 405 6.84 17.21 11.06
N ILE A 406 7.12 18.47 10.73
CA ILE A 406 7.58 18.89 9.40
C ILE A 406 8.83 18.10 9.03
N ALA A 407 9.83 18.09 9.91
CA ALA A 407 11.06 17.35 9.69
C ALA A 407 10.82 15.83 9.62
N ALA A 408 9.84 15.25 10.31
CA ALA A 408 9.52 13.83 10.20
C ALA A 408 8.94 13.51 8.81
N GLY A 409 7.98 14.31 8.33
CA GLY A 409 7.39 14.14 7.00
C GLY A 409 8.34 14.49 5.83
N PHE A 410 9.46 15.17 6.10
CA PHE A 410 10.57 15.29 5.15
C PHE A 410 11.71 14.27 5.37
N ARG A 411 11.87 13.73 6.60
CA ARG A 411 12.84 12.66 6.96
C ARG A 411 12.36 11.25 6.58
N GLN A 412 11.11 11.08 6.20
CA GLN A 412 10.66 9.92 5.44
C GLN A 412 11.14 9.96 3.97
N THR A 413 12.06 10.88 3.64
CA THR A 413 13.17 10.71 2.69
C THR A 413 14.46 10.50 3.51
N PRO A 414 15.28 9.44 3.27
CA PRO A 414 16.09 8.80 4.30
C PRO A 414 17.08 9.72 5.02
N THR A 415 17.20 9.43 6.32
CA THR A 415 18.13 10.05 7.25
C THR A 415 19.56 9.81 6.80
N ALA A 416 20.18 10.85 6.27
CA ALA A 416 21.63 11.01 6.30
C ALA A 416 22.08 11.20 7.76
N THR A 417 22.76 10.17 8.26
CA THR A 417 24.06 10.22 8.96
C THR A 417 24.17 10.72 10.40
N ALA A 418 24.67 9.84 11.27
CA ALA A 418 25.83 10.10 12.14
C ALA A 418 26.51 8.71 12.34
N PHE A 419 27.77 8.48 11.96
CA PHE A 419 28.96 9.32 12.11
C PHE A 419 29.71 9.58 10.80
#